data_AF-A0A938GXT7-F1
#
_entry.id   AF-A0A938GXT7-F1
#
_cell.length_a   1.000
_cell.length_b   1.000
_cell.length_c   1.000
_cell.angle_alpha   90.00
_cell.angle_beta   90.00
_cell.angle_gamma   90.00
#
_symmetry.space_group_name_H-M   'P 1'
#
loop_
_entity.id
_entity.type
_entity.pdbx_description
1 polymer ?
#
loop_
_entity_poly.entity_id
_entity_poly.type
_entity_poly.pdbx_seq_one_letter_code
_entity_poly.pdbx_strand_id
1 'polypeptide(L)'
;DAADRAMRASISMINELRALNKRRQERGQKPIHMGVGLNTDVVVSGNIGSPKRMDYTVIGDGVNLASRLEGACKEYSAQILASESTYRKLKGTYRAREVDRVIVKGKTEPVGVYEILDYHTEETFPNMPEALNLFRGGLGYYRKGEFERAMAQFRETLALHPGDKLSQTYIQRCEYLQAHPPGDSWDGVWVMKSK
;
A
#
# COMPACT_ATOMS: atom_id res chain seq x y z
N ASP A 1 1.50 20.54 8.11
CA ASP A 1 0.76 20.22 6.87
C ASP A 1 1.60 19.44 5.84
N ALA A 2 2.89 19.18 6.09
CA ALA A 2 3.77 18.51 5.11
C ALA A 2 3.25 17.13 4.67
N ALA A 3 2.71 16.32 5.59
CA ALA A 3 2.11 15.03 5.25
C ALA A 3 0.93 15.17 4.28
N ASP A 4 0.01 16.11 4.55
CA ASP A 4 -1.11 16.40 3.65
C ASP A 4 -0.67 16.95 2.28
N ARG A 5 0.37 17.79 2.25
CA ARG A 5 0.94 18.29 0.99
C ARG A 5 1.56 17.17 0.16
N ALA A 6 2.34 16.29 0.80
CA ALA A 6 2.89 15.10 0.15
C ALA A 6 1.77 14.21 -0.39
N MET A 7 0.73 13.96 0.42
CA MET A 7 -0.41 13.15 0.03
C MET A 7 -1.15 13.71 -1.20
N ARG A 8 -1.50 15.00 -1.19
CA ARG A 8 -2.14 15.66 -2.33
C ARG A 8 -1.26 15.65 -3.57
N ALA A 9 0.04 15.85 -3.42
CA ALA A 9 0.99 15.77 -4.53
C ALA A 9 0.99 14.36 -5.14
N SER A 10 1.04 13.31 -4.32
CA SER A 10 0.97 11.92 -4.78
C SER A 10 -0.33 11.62 -5.53
N ILE A 11 -1.48 12.05 -5.02
CA ILE A 11 -2.78 11.89 -5.70
C ILE A 11 -2.77 12.63 -7.04
N SER A 12 -2.28 13.87 -7.08
CA SER A 12 -2.17 14.64 -8.32
C SER A 12 -1.27 13.97 -9.34
N MET A 13 -0.13 13.40 -8.92
CA MET A 13 0.79 12.68 -9.80
C MET A 13 0.12 11.46 -10.46
N ILE A 14 -0.70 10.70 -9.71
CA ILE A 14 -1.45 9.57 -10.26
C ILE A 14 -2.50 10.03 -11.27
N ASN A 15 -3.23 11.11 -10.98
CA ASN A 15 -4.24 11.66 -11.89
C ASN A 15 -3.63 12.17 -13.20
N GLU A 16 -2.52 12.92 -13.11
CA GLU A 16 -1.80 13.40 -14.29
C GLU A 16 -1.23 12.25 -15.12
N LEU A 17 -0.72 11.20 -14.46
CA LEU A 17 -0.25 10.00 -15.16
C LEU A 17 -1.39 9.29 -15.91
N ARG A 18 -2.61 9.24 -15.35
CA ARG A 18 -3.79 8.69 -16.05
C ARG A 18 -4.13 9.49 -17.29
N ALA A 19 -4.16 10.82 -17.18
CA ALA A 19 -4.39 11.70 -18.33
C ALA A 19 -3.30 11.55 -19.41
N LEU A 20 -2.04 11.42 -18.99
CA LEU A 20 -0.93 11.14 -19.89
C LEU A 20 -1.09 9.77 -20.58
N ASN A 21 -1.45 8.72 -19.84
CA ASN A 21 -1.64 7.38 -20.38
C ASN A 21 -2.76 7.31 -21.40
N LYS A 22 -3.86 8.07 -21.20
CA LYS A 22 -4.91 8.20 -22.22
C LYS A 22 -4.35 8.72 -23.55
N ARG A 23 -3.59 9.82 -23.51
CA ARG A 23 -2.92 10.39 -24.71
C ARG A 23 -1.91 9.43 -25.33
N ARG A 24 -1.24 8.62 -24.52
CA ARG A 24 -0.29 7.59 -25.00
C ARG A 24 -1.03 6.47 -25.73
N GLN A 25 -2.13 5.98 -25.17
CA GLN A 25 -2.95 4.94 -25.78
C GLN A 25 -3.55 5.38 -27.13
N GLU A 26 -4.02 6.63 -27.22
CA GLU A 26 -4.49 7.23 -28.48
C GLU A 26 -3.40 7.25 -29.58
N ARG A 27 -2.12 7.25 -29.18
CA ARG A 27 -0.96 7.18 -30.07
C ARG A 27 -0.42 5.76 -30.27
N GLY A 28 -1.13 4.73 -29.80
CA GLY A 28 -0.67 3.33 -29.87
C GLY A 28 0.51 3.01 -28.95
N GLN A 29 0.82 3.86 -27.96
CA GLN A 29 1.93 3.67 -27.04
C GLN A 29 1.50 2.93 -25.77
N LYS A 30 2.42 2.16 -25.20
CA LYS A 30 2.19 1.46 -23.92
C LYS A 30 2.00 2.47 -22.77
N PRO A 31 1.08 2.18 -21.82
CA PRO A 31 0.92 2.99 -20.62
C PRO A 31 2.15 2.90 -19.73
N ILE A 32 2.37 3.95 -18.94
CA ILE A 32 3.39 4.05 -17.90
C ILE A 32 2.74 3.76 -16.55
N HIS A 33 3.43 2.99 -15.72
CA HIS A 33 3.01 2.67 -14.36
C HIS A 33 3.92 3.37 -13.34
N MET A 34 3.36 3.75 -12.20
CA MET A 34 4.08 4.42 -11.12
C MET A 34 3.48 3.99 -9.78
N GLY A 35 4.35 3.66 -8.83
CA GLY A 35 4.04 3.54 -7.41
C GLY A 35 4.56 4.76 -6.66
N VAL A 36 3.95 5.08 -5.53
CA VAL A 36 4.37 6.16 -4.65
C VAL A 36 4.40 5.65 -3.21
N GLY A 37 5.59 5.62 -2.61
CA GLY A 37 5.79 5.30 -1.20
C GLY A 37 5.96 6.55 -0.35
N LEU A 38 5.14 6.72 0.68
CA LEU A 38 5.19 7.84 1.62
C LEU A 38 5.58 7.33 3.01
N ASN A 39 6.57 7.98 3.61
CA ASN A 39 6.92 7.76 5.01
C ASN A 39 7.24 9.09 5.70
N THR A 40 6.95 9.16 7.00
CA THR A 40 7.33 10.28 7.85
C THR A 40 8.17 9.78 8.99
N ASP A 41 9.40 10.28 9.08
CA ASP A 41 10.37 9.88 10.09
C ASP A 41 11.36 11.01 10.38
N VAL A 42 12.21 10.80 11.39
CA VAL A 42 13.38 11.63 11.64
C VAL A 42 14.51 11.18 10.70
N VAL A 43 15.09 12.13 9.98
CA VAL A 43 16.16 11.89 8.98
C VAL A 43 17.25 12.95 9.13
N VAL A 44 18.44 12.64 8.60
CA VAL A 44 19.54 13.60 8.50
C VAL A 44 19.50 14.23 7.11
N SER A 45 19.51 15.56 7.04
CA SER A 45 19.54 16.32 5.79
C SER A 45 20.81 17.18 5.74
N GLY A 46 21.50 17.21 4.60
CA GLY A 46 22.68 18.05 4.43
C GLY A 46 23.43 17.80 3.13
N ASN A 47 24.56 18.48 2.98
CA ASN A 47 25.50 18.20 1.89
C ASN A 47 26.25 16.91 2.21
N ILE A 48 26.00 15.87 1.43
CA ILE A 48 26.60 14.54 1.63
C ILE A 48 27.33 14.15 0.34
N GLY A 49 28.56 13.67 0.49
CA GLY A 49 29.39 13.28 -0.64
C GLY A 49 30.87 13.40 -0.34
N SER A 50 31.67 13.33 -1.40
CA SER A 50 33.11 13.57 -1.31
C SER A 50 33.42 15.04 -1.56
N PRO A 51 34.61 15.55 -1.21
CA PRO A 51 34.99 16.93 -1.51
C PRO A 51 34.88 17.31 -3.01
N LYS A 52 34.95 16.31 -3.91
CA LYS A 52 34.83 16.51 -5.37
C LYS A 52 33.39 16.52 -5.88
N ARG A 53 32.43 15.99 -5.11
CA ARG A 53 31.01 15.94 -5.48
C ARG A 53 30.16 15.83 -4.21
N MET A 54 29.43 16.90 -3.94
CA MET A 54 28.53 17.03 -2.81
C MET A 54 27.10 17.19 -3.34
N ASP A 55 26.17 16.37 -2.86
CA ASP A 55 24.75 16.49 -3.17
C ASP A 55 24.00 16.87 -1.89
N TYR A 56 23.07 17.83 -1.98
CA TYR A 56 22.15 18.11 -0.89
C TYR A 56 21.08 17.01 -0.86
N THR A 57 21.11 16.15 0.14
CA THR A 57 20.25 14.96 0.20
C THR A 57 19.84 14.63 1.63
N VAL A 58 18.89 13.70 1.75
CA VAL A 58 18.42 13.13 3.01
C VAL A 58 18.87 11.67 3.13
N ILE A 59 19.32 11.27 4.32
CA ILE A 59 19.69 9.89 4.63
C ILE A 59 19.03 9.44 5.94
N GLY A 60 18.80 8.13 6.05
CA GLY A 60 18.28 7.49 7.25
C GLY A 60 17.30 6.37 6.94
N ASP A 61 16.99 5.57 7.96
CA ASP A 61 16.07 4.43 7.81
C ASP A 61 14.68 4.84 7.36
N GLY A 62 14.23 6.05 7.73
CA GLY A 62 12.98 6.62 7.25
C GLY A 62 12.91 6.78 5.72
N VAL A 63 14.03 7.12 5.08
CA VAL A 63 14.13 7.24 3.62
C VAL A 63 14.06 5.85 2.98
N ASN A 64 14.76 4.88 3.57
CA ASN A 64 14.73 3.48 3.12
C ASN A 64 13.33 2.88 3.19
N LEU A 65 12.56 3.17 4.25
CA LEU A 65 11.17 2.72 4.36
C LEU A 65 10.28 3.30 3.25
N ALA A 66 10.42 4.59 2.93
CA ALA A 66 9.66 5.20 1.83
C ALA A 66 9.93 4.49 0.48
N SER A 67 11.20 4.21 0.18
CA SER A 67 11.59 3.47 -1.02
C SER A 67 11.05 2.04 -1.04
N ARG A 68 11.05 1.34 0.11
CA ARG A 68 10.46 -0.01 0.20
C ARG A 68 8.95 0.01 -0.02
N LEU A 69 8.25 1.01 0.49
CA LEU A 69 6.81 1.17 0.25
C LEU A 69 6.51 1.44 -1.23
N GLU A 70 7.37 2.20 -1.92
CA GLU A 70 7.24 2.36 -3.38
C GLU A 70 7.39 1.01 -4.10
N GLY A 71 8.42 0.21 -3.77
CA GLY A 71 8.58 -1.13 -4.33
C GLY A 71 7.40 -2.07 -4.01
N ALA A 72 6.87 -1.99 -2.79
CA ALA A 72 5.74 -2.80 -2.33
C ALA A 72 4.41 -2.45 -3.03
N CYS A 73 4.30 -1.28 -3.67
CA CYS A 73 3.13 -0.92 -4.47
C CYS A 73 2.80 -2.01 -5.50
N LYS A 74 3.83 -2.61 -6.12
CA LYS A 74 3.65 -3.70 -7.09
C LYS A 74 3.06 -4.95 -6.46
N GLU A 75 3.54 -5.33 -5.28
CA GLU A 75 3.13 -6.55 -4.58
C GLU A 75 1.68 -6.46 -4.12
N TYR A 76 1.29 -5.31 -3.59
CA TYR A 76 -0.07 -5.05 -3.13
C TYR A 76 -1.01 -4.57 -4.22
N SER A 77 -0.52 -4.44 -5.47
CA SER A 77 -1.27 -3.87 -6.59
C SER A 77 -1.85 -2.47 -6.30
N ALA A 78 -1.15 -1.70 -5.46
CA ALA A 78 -1.51 -0.34 -5.07
C ALA A 78 -0.71 0.68 -5.90
N GLN A 79 -1.21 1.92 -6.01
CA GLN A 79 -0.45 3.02 -6.61
C GLN A 79 0.17 3.97 -5.59
N ILE A 80 -0.43 4.09 -4.39
CA ILE A 80 0.06 4.96 -3.32
C ILE A 80 0.01 4.19 -2.02
N LEU A 81 1.16 3.95 -1.41
CA LEU A 81 1.30 3.36 -0.08
C LEU A 81 1.90 4.37 0.88
N ALA A 82 1.28 4.50 2.05
CA ALA A 82 1.76 5.33 3.14
C ALA A 82 2.06 4.45 4.36
N SER A 83 3.15 4.76 5.05
CA SER A 83 3.40 4.18 6.37
C SER A 83 2.34 4.68 7.36
N GLU A 84 2.15 3.92 8.42
CA GLU A 84 1.30 4.32 9.55
C GLU A 84 1.72 5.68 10.15
N SER A 85 3.02 5.99 10.17
CA SER A 85 3.52 7.26 10.70
C SER A 85 3.10 8.45 9.82
N THR A 86 3.05 8.30 8.50
CA THR A 86 2.48 9.30 7.60
C THR A 86 0.97 9.36 7.77
N TYR A 87 0.28 8.21 7.74
CA TYR A 87 -1.17 8.14 7.82
C TYR A 87 -1.72 8.83 9.08
N ARG A 88 -1.12 8.58 10.25
CA ARG A 88 -1.50 9.22 11.52
C ARG A 88 -1.26 10.73 11.57
N LYS A 89 -0.41 11.28 10.69
CA LYS A 89 -0.10 12.72 10.61
C LYS A 89 -0.96 13.47 9.60
N LEU A 90 -1.79 12.77 8.82
CA LEU A 90 -2.75 13.38 7.91
C LEU A 90 -3.83 14.12 8.72
N LYS A 91 -4.19 15.31 8.25
CA LYS A 91 -5.27 16.11 8.85
C LYS A 91 -6.51 16.18 7.96
N GLY A 92 -6.34 15.97 6.65
CA GLY A 92 -7.45 15.85 5.72
C GLY A 92 -8.17 14.51 5.84
N THR A 93 -9.37 14.45 5.26
CA THR A 93 -10.11 13.21 5.07
C THR A 93 -9.67 12.58 3.76
N TYR A 94 -9.03 11.40 3.84
CA TYR A 94 -8.61 10.62 2.69
C TYR A 94 -9.26 9.24 2.75
N ARG A 95 -9.72 8.74 1.60
CA ARG A 95 -10.18 7.35 1.47
C ARG A 95 -8.95 6.46 1.46
N ALA A 96 -8.88 5.56 2.44
CA ALA A 96 -7.74 4.69 2.62
C ALA A 96 -8.16 3.34 3.21
N ARG A 97 -7.30 2.33 3.02
CA ARG A 97 -7.42 1.03 3.67
C ARG A 97 -6.09 0.56 4.22
N GLU A 98 -6.12 -0.15 5.34
CA GLU A 98 -4.94 -0.87 5.82
C GLU A 98 -4.69 -2.06 4.87
N VAL A 99 -3.49 -2.13 4.32
CA VAL A 99 -3.10 -3.13 3.32
C VAL A 99 -2.42 -4.31 3.98
N ASP A 100 -1.49 -4.05 4.89
CA ASP A 100 -0.73 -5.08 5.60
C ASP A 100 -0.01 -4.45 6.81
N ARG A 101 0.61 -5.31 7.62
CA ARG A 101 1.59 -4.93 8.64
C ARG A 101 2.93 -5.55 8.28
N VAL A 102 3.90 -4.73 7.95
CA VAL A 102 5.21 -5.19 7.49
C VAL A 102 6.26 -5.00 8.57
N ILE A 103 7.08 -6.03 8.81
CA ILE A 103 8.25 -5.91 9.68
C ILE A 103 9.39 -5.36 8.82
N VAL A 104 9.87 -4.17 9.18
CA VAL A 104 11.01 -3.54 8.50
C VAL A 104 12.27 -4.19 9.04
N LYS A 105 13.18 -4.63 8.16
CA LYS A 105 14.50 -5.15 8.56
C LYS A 105 15.17 -4.20 9.58
N GLY A 106 15.45 -4.71 10.78
CA GLY A 106 16.04 -3.95 11.89
C GLY A 106 15.04 -3.41 12.93
N LYS A 107 13.72 -3.58 12.73
CA LYS A 107 12.68 -3.27 13.72
C LYS A 107 11.94 -4.53 14.14
N THR A 108 11.55 -4.62 15.41
CA THR A 108 10.76 -5.73 15.95
C THR A 108 9.27 -5.50 15.79
N GLU A 109 8.83 -4.25 15.85
CA GLU A 109 7.41 -3.89 15.73
C GLU A 109 6.97 -3.80 14.25
N PRO A 110 5.88 -4.50 13.87
CA PRO A 110 5.28 -4.35 12.55
C PRO A 110 4.77 -2.92 12.34
N VAL A 111 5.02 -2.36 11.16
CA VAL A 111 4.52 -1.04 10.76
C VAL A 111 3.29 -1.25 9.88
N GLY A 112 2.17 -0.61 10.23
CA GLY A 112 1.00 -0.61 9.37
C GLY A 112 1.28 0.10 8.03
N VAL A 113 0.76 -0.47 6.95
CA VAL A 113 0.83 0.09 5.60
C VAL A 113 -0.58 0.39 5.13
N TYR A 114 -0.79 1.60 4.61
CA TYR A 114 -2.09 2.08 4.18
C TYR A 114 -2.04 2.42 2.69
N GLU A 115 -3.01 1.92 1.93
CA GLU A 115 -3.25 2.34 0.56
C GLU A 115 -4.18 3.54 0.56
N ILE A 116 -3.86 4.52 -0.28
CA ILE A 116 -4.68 5.70 -0.49
C ILE A 116 -5.46 5.52 -1.79
N LEU A 117 -6.75 5.84 -1.75
CA LEU A 117 -7.70 5.53 -2.83
C LEU A 117 -8.33 6.79 -3.44
N ASP A 118 -7.88 7.97 -3.03
CA ASP A 118 -8.51 9.23 -3.43
C ASP A 118 -8.40 9.58 -4.91
N TYR A 119 -7.52 8.91 -5.64
CA TYR A 119 -7.42 9.02 -7.10
C TYR A 119 -8.49 8.18 -7.83
N HIS A 120 -9.26 7.33 -7.13
CA HIS A 120 -10.35 6.56 -7.73
C HIS A 120 -11.65 7.37 -7.82
N THR A 121 -12.36 7.12 -8.93
CA THR A 121 -13.75 7.50 -9.19
C THR A 121 -14.67 6.29 -9.02
N GLU A 122 -15.98 6.52 -8.99
CA GLU A 122 -17.00 5.45 -8.95
C GLU A 122 -16.85 4.45 -10.11
N GLU A 123 -16.43 4.91 -11.29
CA GLU A 123 -16.17 4.04 -12.43
C GLU A 123 -14.98 3.09 -12.18
N THR A 124 -13.91 3.61 -11.57
CA THR A 124 -12.68 2.82 -11.36
C THR A 124 -12.70 1.97 -10.09
N PHE A 125 -13.55 2.33 -9.12
CA PHE A 125 -13.74 1.62 -7.86
C PHE A 125 -15.19 1.83 -7.38
N PRO A 126 -16.13 1.03 -7.90
CA PRO A 126 -17.53 1.12 -7.52
C PRO A 126 -17.78 0.60 -6.11
N ASN A 127 -18.83 1.11 -5.44
CA ASN A 127 -19.27 0.66 -4.11
C ASN A 127 -18.13 0.69 -3.07
N MET A 128 -17.25 1.69 -3.16
CA MET A 128 -16.02 1.73 -2.36
C MET A 128 -16.29 1.65 -0.85
N PRO A 129 -17.22 2.39 -0.23
CA PRO A 129 -17.44 2.33 1.21
C PRO A 129 -17.75 0.90 1.71
N GLU A 130 -18.63 0.19 1.00
CA GLU A 130 -19.07 -1.17 1.31
C GLU A 130 -17.93 -2.17 1.10
N ALA A 131 -17.23 -2.07 -0.03
CA ALA A 131 -16.07 -2.91 -0.35
C ALA A 131 -14.94 -2.75 0.68
N LEU A 132 -14.68 -1.52 1.14
CA LEU A 132 -13.67 -1.25 2.17
C LEU A 132 -14.10 -1.78 3.54
N ASN A 133 -15.39 -1.75 3.87
CA ASN A 133 -15.90 -2.32 5.11
C ASN A 133 -15.76 -3.85 5.12
N LEU A 134 -16.13 -4.53 4.03
CA LEU A 134 -15.95 -5.98 3.87
C LEU A 134 -14.46 -6.36 3.91
N PHE A 135 -13.61 -5.62 3.20
CA PHE A 135 -12.16 -5.84 3.23
C PHE A 135 -11.60 -5.75 4.64
N ARG A 136 -12.01 -4.72 5.41
CA ARG A 136 -11.60 -4.55 6.81
C ARG A 136 -12.06 -5.71 7.69
N GLY A 137 -13.28 -6.20 7.49
CA GLY A 137 -13.81 -7.39 8.17
C GLY A 137 -12.99 -8.63 7.85
N GLY A 138 -12.68 -8.86 6.56
CA GLY A 138 -11.84 -9.95 6.08
C GLY A 138 -10.44 -9.92 6.70
N LEU A 139 -9.81 -8.74 6.74
CA LEU A 139 -8.51 -8.56 7.38
C LEU A 139 -8.55 -8.86 8.90
N GLY A 140 -9.67 -8.53 9.55
CA GLY A 140 -9.92 -8.88 10.96
C GLY A 140 -9.96 -10.39 11.19
N TYR A 141 -10.67 -11.15 10.36
CA TYR A 141 -10.70 -12.61 10.43
C TYR A 141 -9.37 -13.24 10.08
N TYR A 142 -8.69 -12.72 9.05
CA TYR A 142 -7.37 -13.18 8.62
C TYR A 142 -6.36 -13.16 9.78
N ARG A 143 -6.32 -12.05 10.53
CA ARG A 143 -5.42 -11.88 11.69
C ARG A 143 -5.72 -12.85 12.83
N LYS A 144 -6.97 -13.30 12.98
CA LYS A 144 -7.38 -14.29 13.98
C LYS A 144 -7.15 -15.74 13.53
N GLY A 145 -6.67 -15.96 12.30
CA GLY A 145 -6.54 -17.30 11.72
C GLY A 145 -7.88 -17.89 11.24
N GLU A 146 -8.95 -17.10 11.22
CA GLU A 146 -10.28 -17.53 10.76
C GLU A 146 -10.36 -17.45 9.22
N PHE A 147 -9.51 -18.21 8.52
CA PHE A 147 -9.25 -18.04 7.09
C PHE A 147 -10.47 -18.26 6.19
N GLU A 148 -11.38 -19.18 6.52
CA GLU A 148 -12.62 -19.35 5.75
C GLU A 148 -13.51 -18.10 5.80
N ARG A 149 -13.66 -17.51 6.98
CA ARG A 149 -14.46 -16.28 7.17
C ARG A 149 -13.78 -15.09 6.51
N ALA A 150 -12.45 -15.04 6.56
CA ALA A 150 -11.68 -14.03 5.86
C ALA A 150 -11.91 -14.10 4.35
N MET A 151 -11.78 -15.29 3.75
CA MET A 151 -12.04 -15.49 2.32
C MET A 151 -13.47 -15.16 1.92
N ALA A 152 -14.47 -15.51 2.75
CA ALA A 152 -15.85 -15.14 2.48
C ALA A 152 -16.00 -13.61 2.34
N GLN A 153 -15.45 -12.84 3.28
CA GLN A 153 -15.48 -11.38 3.21
C GLN A 153 -14.73 -10.83 1.98
N PHE A 154 -13.55 -11.37 1.65
CA PHE A 154 -12.80 -10.93 0.46
C PHE A 154 -13.52 -11.28 -0.86
N ARG A 155 -14.25 -12.39 -0.92
CA ARG A 155 -15.08 -12.75 -2.07
C ARG A 155 -16.27 -11.79 -2.22
N GLU A 156 -16.89 -11.38 -1.11
CA GLU A 156 -17.93 -10.33 -1.14
C GLU A 156 -17.35 -8.98 -1.58
N THR A 157 -16.13 -8.62 -1.13
CA THR A 157 -15.42 -7.43 -1.65
C THR A 157 -15.24 -7.52 -3.17
N LEU A 158 -14.86 -8.69 -3.70
CA LEU A 158 -14.72 -8.92 -5.15
C LEU A 158 -16.05 -8.93 -5.90
N ALA A 159 -17.16 -9.28 -5.26
CA ALA A 159 -18.48 -9.14 -5.86
C ALA A 159 -18.85 -7.67 -6.09
N LEU A 160 -18.46 -6.78 -5.16
CA LEU A 160 -18.65 -5.34 -5.29
C LEU A 160 -17.63 -4.65 -6.21
N HIS A 161 -16.37 -5.08 -6.16
CA HIS A 161 -15.29 -4.59 -7.00
C HIS A 161 -14.42 -5.75 -7.52
N PRO A 162 -14.77 -6.35 -8.67
CA PRO A 162 -14.02 -7.49 -9.24
C PRO A 162 -12.56 -7.19 -9.56
N GLY A 163 -12.21 -5.91 -9.72
CA GLY A 163 -10.86 -5.43 -9.98
C GLY A 163 -9.96 -5.33 -8.75
N ASP A 164 -10.46 -5.62 -7.53
CA ASP A 164 -9.68 -5.48 -6.30
C ASP A 164 -8.63 -6.60 -6.14
N LYS A 165 -7.47 -6.40 -6.74
CA LYS A 165 -6.35 -7.35 -6.69
C LYS A 165 -5.86 -7.64 -5.28
N LEU A 166 -6.01 -6.70 -4.34
CA LEU A 166 -5.58 -6.92 -2.97
C LEU A 166 -6.44 -8.00 -2.29
N SER A 167 -7.76 -7.98 -2.49
CA SER A 167 -8.65 -9.05 -2.02
C SER A 167 -8.26 -10.41 -2.62
N GLN A 168 -7.88 -10.46 -3.90
CA GLN A 168 -7.39 -11.70 -4.53
C GLN A 168 -6.11 -12.22 -3.87
N THR A 169 -5.15 -11.32 -3.59
CA THR A 169 -3.92 -11.66 -2.87
C THR A 169 -4.23 -12.26 -1.50
N TYR A 170 -5.17 -11.68 -0.75
CA TYR A 170 -5.53 -12.19 0.57
C TYR A 170 -6.27 -13.54 0.51
N ILE A 171 -7.10 -13.78 -0.50
CA ILE A 171 -7.69 -15.11 -0.73
C ILE A 171 -6.59 -16.15 -0.96
N GLN A 172 -5.63 -15.87 -1.84
CA GLN A 172 -4.51 -16.77 -2.12
C GLN A 172 -3.67 -17.05 -0.86
N ARG A 173 -3.43 -16.03 -0.02
CA ARG A 173 -2.76 -16.19 1.28
C ARG A 173 -3.56 -17.09 2.22
N CYS A 174 -4.88 -16.90 2.32
CA CYS A 174 -5.75 -17.73 3.14
C CYS A 174 -5.72 -19.19 2.68
N GLU A 175 -5.86 -19.45 1.37
CA GLU A 175 -5.79 -20.79 0.78
C GLU A 175 -4.45 -21.46 1.09
N TYR A 176 -3.34 -20.73 0.96
CA TYR A 176 -2.02 -21.22 1.32
C TYR A 176 -1.91 -21.57 2.81
N LEU A 177 -2.41 -20.71 3.71
CA LEU A 177 -2.35 -20.92 5.16
C LEU A 177 -3.27 -22.05 5.64
N GLN A 178 -4.37 -22.31 4.93
CA GLN A 178 -5.19 -23.51 5.20
C GLN A 178 -4.47 -24.79 4.79
N ALA A 179 -3.78 -24.77 3.64
CA ALA A 179 -2.96 -25.90 3.20
C ALA A 179 -1.69 -26.08 4.04
N HIS A 180 -1.18 -25.01 4.65
CA HIS A 180 0.02 -24.98 5.48
C HIS A 180 -0.25 -24.24 6.80
N PRO A 181 -0.99 -24.85 7.74
CA PRO A 181 -1.39 -24.19 8.98
C PRO A 181 -0.19 -23.61 9.74
N PRO A 182 -0.22 -22.33 10.14
CA PRO A 182 0.90 -21.65 10.81
C PRO A 182 1.19 -22.14 12.25
N GLY A 183 0.51 -23.20 12.71
CA GLY A 183 0.56 -23.69 14.09
C GLY A 183 0.04 -22.65 15.10
N ASP A 184 0.35 -22.86 16.38
CA ASP A 184 -0.05 -21.95 17.47
C ASP A 184 0.66 -20.58 17.44
N SER A 185 1.61 -20.40 16.51
CA SER A 185 2.45 -19.21 16.39
C SER A 185 1.92 -18.13 15.44
N TRP A 186 0.66 -18.20 15.01
CA TRP A 186 0.09 -17.19 14.12
C TRP A 186 -0.07 -15.85 14.84
N ASP A 187 0.72 -14.86 14.42
CA ASP A 187 0.70 -13.49 14.94
C ASP A 187 -0.11 -12.53 14.05
N GLY A 188 -0.79 -13.05 13.02
CA GLY A 188 -1.55 -12.26 12.06
C GLY A 188 -0.70 -11.62 10.96
N VAL A 189 0.60 -11.90 10.89
CA VAL A 189 1.52 -11.28 9.93
C VAL A 189 1.91 -12.26 8.83
N TRP A 190 1.70 -11.86 7.58
CA TRP A 190 2.22 -12.60 6.44
C TRP A 190 3.73 -12.37 6.30
N VAL A 191 4.53 -13.41 6.51
CA VAL A 191 5.94 -13.38 6.17
C VAL A 191 6.09 -13.88 4.74
N MET A 192 6.46 -12.97 3.82
CA MET A 192 6.83 -13.38 2.47
C MET A 192 8.04 -14.33 2.54
N LYS A 193 7.82 -15.60 2.21
CA LYS A 193 8.91 -16.48 1.79
C LYS A 193 9.32 -16.02 0.40
N SER A 194 10.45 -15.34 0.31
CA SER A 194 10.98 -14.81 -0.95
C SER A 194 11.01 -15.89 -2.05
N LYS A 195 10.86 -15.46 -3.31
CA LYS A 195 11.55 -16.11 -4.42
C LYS A 195 13.03 -15.78 -4.35
#